data_AF-A0A2U8WV69-F1
#
_entry.id   AF-A0A2U8WV69-F1
#
_cell.length_a   1.000
_cell.length_b   1.000
_cell.length_c   1.000
_cell.angle_alpha   90.00
_cell.angle_beta   90.00
_cell.angle_gamma   90.00
#
_symmetry.space_group_name_H-M   'P 1'
#
loop_
_entity.id
_entity.type
_entity.pdbx_description
1 polymer ?
#
loop_
_entity_poly.entity_id
_entity_poly.type
_entity_poly.pdbx_seq_one_letter_code
_entity_poly.pdbx_strand_id
1 'polypeptide(L)' 'MNFPDASSEAAPLVAALAEELAFALTADLMAEQYRRPSPALDRIAAAKAFLERQRHPVGPTVLEVVEIATAQGGLPS' A
#
# COMPACT_ATOMS: atom_id res chain seq x y z
N MET A 1 10.34 30.88 9.52
CA MET A 1 9.95 30.36 8.19
C MET A 1 9.58 28.91 8.42
N ASN A 2 8.29 28.57 8.38
CA ASN A 2 7.86 27.18 8.56
C ASN A 2 7.98 26.53 7.18
N PHE A 3 9.00 25.70 6.96
CA PHE A 3 9.06 24.90 5.76
C PHE A 3 7.90 23.90 5.86
N PRO A 4 7.03 23.77 4.85
CA PRO A 4 6.11 22.64 4.82
C PRO A 4 6.97 21.37 4.95
N ASP A 5 6.60 20.47 5.86
CA ASP A 5 7.28 19.20 6.01
C ASP A 5 7.39 18.55 4.63
N ALA A 6 8.60 18.31 4.13
CA ALA A 6 8.81 17.67 2.81
C ALA A 6 8.06 16.32 2.72
N SER A 7 7.81 15.69 3.87
CA SER A 7 6.96 14.51 4.06
C SER A 7 5.49 14.72 3.64
N SER A 8 4.95 15.92 3.84
CA SER A 8 3.59 16.30 3.46
C SER A 8 3.44 16.51 1.95
N GLU A 9 4.51 16.94 1.27
CA GLU A 9 4.52 17.11 -0.19
C GLU A 9 4.69 15.77 -0.94
N ALA A 10 5.33 14.78 -0.30
CA ALA A 10 5.54 13.46 -0.89
C ALA A 10 4.31 12.54 -0.77
N ALA A 11 3.41 12.76 0.19
CA ALA A 11 2.28 11.89 0.46
C ALA A 11 1.33 11.68 -0.76
N PRO A 12 0.98 12.71 -1.55
CA PRO A 12 0.16 12.51 -2.75
C PRO A 12 0.84 11.62 -3.80
N LEU A 13 2.16 11.77 -3.99
CA LEU A 13 2.92 10.95 -4.94
C LEU A 13 3.00 9.49 -4.47
N VAL A 14 3.26 9.27 -3.18
CA VAL A 14 3.26 7.92 -2.60
C VAL A 14 1.88 7.28 -2.72
N ALA A 15 0.80 8.02 -2.52
CA ALA A 15 -0.57 7.52 -2.68
C ALA A 15 -0.85 7.08 -4.12
N ALA A 16 -0.49 7.90 -5.12
CA ALA A 16 -0.67 7.56 -6.53
C ALA A 16 0.12 6.30 -6.92
N LEU A 17 1.39 6.22 -6.53
CA LEU A 17 2.25 5.06 -6.84
C LEU A 17 1.77 3.79 -6.14
N ALA A 18 1.31 3.90 -4.90
CA ALA A 18 0.76 2.76 -4.17
C ALA A 18 -0.51 2.22 -4.85
N GLU A 19 -1.39 3.11 -5.33
CA GLU A 19 -2.61 2.72 -6.03
C GLU A 19 -2.31 2.05 -7.38
N GLU A 20 -1.40 2.62 -8.17
CA GLU A 20 -0.96 2.01 -9.44
C GLU A 20 -0.35 0.62 -9.23
N LEU A 21 0.49 0.47 -8.20
CA LEU A 21 1.10 -0.81 -7.87
C LEU A 21 0.04 -1.82 -7.39
N ALA A 22 -0.89 -1.40 -6.54
CA ALA A 22 -1.96 -2.27 -6.04
C ALA A 22 -2.87 -2.73 -7.19
N PHE A 23 -3.20 -1.84 -8.12
CA PHE A 23 -3.97 -2.16 -9.32
C PHE A 23 -3.24 -3.17 -10.21
N ALA A 24 -1.95 -2.97 -10.47
CA ALA A 24 -1.15 -3.88 -11.29
C ALA A 24 -1.11 -5.31 -10.71
N LEU A 25 -1.13 -5.45 -9.39
CA LEU A 25 -1.10 -6.74 -8.72
C LEU A 25 -2.47 -7.40 -8.58
N THR A 26 -3.58 -6.68 -8.79
CA THR A 26 -4.93 -7.18 -8.45
C THR A 26 -5.28 -8.47 -9.23
N ALA A 27 -4.81 -8.59 -10.47
CA ALA A 27 -5.04 -9.80 -11.29
C ALA A 27 -4.23 -11.00 -10.77
N ASP A 28 -2.95 -10.78 -10.47
CA ASP A 28 -2.10 -11.79 -9.81
C ASP A 28 -2.71 -12.17 -8.45
N LEU A 29 -3.39 -11.22 -7.80
CA LEU A 29 -3.96 -11.41 -6.47
C LEU A 29 -5.12 -12.36 -6.39
N MET A 30 -5.90 -12.40 -7.46
CA MET A 30 -7.02 -13.32 -7.60
C MET A 30 -6.57 -14.69 -8.11
N ALA A 31 -5.42 -14.78 -8.78
CA ALA A 31 -4.94 -15.98 -9.44
C ALA A 31 -4.04 -16.84 -8.53
N GLU A 32 -3.18 -16.24 -7.72
CA GLU A 32 -2.25 -16.93 -6.82
C GLU A 32 -2.71 -16.83 -5.36
N GLN A 33 -2.69 -17.95 -4.62
CA GLN A 33 -2.82 -17.92 -3.16
C GLN A 33 -1.55 -17.27 -2.57
N TYR A 34 -1.65 -16.08 -1.96
CA TYR A 34 -0.58 -15.38 -1.24
C TYR A 34 -0.20 -16.01 0.09
N ARG A 35 -0.12 -17.33 0.13
CA ARG A 35 0.56 -18.03 1.22
C ARG A 35 2.07 -17.73 1.25
N ARG A 36 2.62 -17.04 0.23
CA ARG A 36 4.02 -16.63 0.17
C ARG A 36 4.14 -15.11 0.28
N PRO A 37 5.02 -14.61 1.17
CA PRO A 37 5.35 -13.19 1.25
C PRO A 37 5.85 -12.69 -0.11
N SER A 38 5.29 -11.56 -0.58
CA SER A 38 5.72 -10.89 -1.80
C SER A 38 6.33 -9.53 -1.45
N PRO A 39 7.54 -9.21 -1.94
CA PRO A 39 8.15 -7.89 -1.73
C PRO A 39 7.28 -6.72 -2.21
N ALA A 40 6.38 -6.97 -3.17
CA ALA A 40 5.44 -5.96 -3.64
C ALA A 40 4.32 -5.68 -2.63
N LEU A 41 3.82 -6.72 -1.95
CA LEU A 41 2.84 -6.59 -0.88
C LEU A 41 3.44 -5.88 0.35
N ASP A 42 4.68 -6.20 0.71
CA ASP A 42 5.39 -5.51 1.79
C ASP A 42 5.52 -4.00 1.51
N ARG A 43 5.79 -3.63 0.25
CA ARG A 43 5.88 -2.22 -0.17
C ARG A 43 4.53 -1.52 -0.13
N ILE A 44 3.44 -2.19 -0.54
CA ILE A 44 2.08 -1.63 -0.45
C ILE A 44 1.69 -1.43 1.03
N ALA A 45 1.95 -2.41 1.90
CA ALA A 45 1.70 -2.30 3.33
C ALA A 45 2.50 -1.16 3.97
N ALA A 46 3.78 -1.01 3.61
CA ALA A 46 4.62 0.09 4.07
C ALA A 46 4.11 1.46 3.57
N ALA A 47 3.65 1.55 2.33
CA ALA A 47 3.07 2.77 1.77
C ALA A 47 1.76 3.16 2.49
N LYS A 48 0.88 2.20 2.76
CA LYS A 48 -0.33 2.41 3.57
C LYS A 48 0.00 2.97 4.96
N ALA A 49 0.92 2.33 5.68
CA ALA A 49 1.34 2.80 7.01
C ALA A 49 2.03 4.17 6.99
N PHE A 50 2.74 4.51 5.91
CA PHE A 50 3.28 5.86 5.71
C PHE A 50 2.16 6.90 5.53
N LEU A 51 1.20 6.65 4.65
CA LEU A 51 0.08 7.56 4.37
C LEU A 51 -0.79 7.79 5.61
N GLU A 52 -1.08 6.74 6.39
CA GLU A 52 -1.80 6.84 7.66
C GLU A 52 -1.10 7.74 8.66
N ARG A 53 0.23 7.62 8.79
CA ARG A 53 1.04 8.50 9.66
C ARG A 53 1.03 9.95 9.20
N GLN A 54 0.94 10.19 7.89
CA GLN A 54 0.79 11.53 7.31
C GLN A 54 -0.65 12.05 7.35
N ARG A 55 -1.61 11.26 7.89
CA ARG A 55 -3.06 11.56 7.85
C ARG A 55 -3.57 11.81 6.41
N HIS A 56 -2.92 11.18 5.44
CA HIS A 56 -3.30 11.24 4.04
C HIS A 56 -4.27 10.09 3.72
N PRO A 57 -5.34 10.32 2.93
CA PRO A 57 -6.22 9.24 2.52
C PRO A 57 -5.47 8.16 1.73
N VAL A 58 -5.85 6.92 1.97
CA VAL A 58 -5.37 5.74 1.25
C VAL A 58 -6.41 5.33 0.22
N GLY A 59 -5.97 5.00 -0.99
CA GLY A 59 -6.86 4.59 -2.08
C GLY A 59 -7.54 3.22 -1.81
N PRO A 60 -8.73 3.00 -2.39
CA PRO A 60 -9.49 1.77 -2.16
C PRO A 60 -8.76 0.52 -2.63
N THR A 61 -8.00 0.57 -3.72
CA THR A 61 -7.28 -0.61 -4.22
C THR A 61 -6.16 -1.01 -3.28
N VAL A 62 -5.40 -0.04 -2.73
CA VAL A 62 -4.41 -0.32 -1.68
C VAL A 62 -5.05 -0.99 -0.46
N LEU A 63 -6.22 -0.52 -0.02
CA LEU A 63 -6.92 -1.10 1.13
C LEU A 63 -7.33 -2.56 0.86
N GLU A 64 -7.96 -2.82 -0.29
CA GLU A 64 -8.41 -4.14 -0.70
C GLU A 64 -7.25 -5.13 -0.80
N VAL A 65 -6.16 -4.74 -1.47
CA VAL A 65 -4.96 -5.59 -1.62
C VAL A 65 -4.36 -5.97 -0.26
N VAL A 66 -4.23 -5.01 0.66
CA VAL A 66 -3.68 -5.27 1.99
C VAL A 66 -4.60 -6.18 2.80
N GLU A 67 -5.92 -5.99 2.70
CA GLU A 67 -6.91 -6.84 3.39
C GLU A 67 -6.84 -8.29 2.89
N ILE A 68 -6.84 -8.50 1.58
CA ILE A 68 -6.72 -9.82 0.95
C ILE A 68 -5.39 -10.48 1.35
N ALA A 69 -4.27 -9.76 1.24
CA ALA A 69 -2.96 -10.28 1.58
C ALA A 69 -2.87 -10.68 3.07
N THR A 70 -3.46 -9.89 3.97
CA THR A 70 -3.54 -10.20 5.39
C THR A 70 -4.37 -11.45 5.65
N ALA A 71 -5.55 -11.56 5.03
CA ALA A 71 -6.44 -12.70 5.18
C ALA A 71 -5.82 -14.02 4.67
N GLN A 72 -4.91 -13.96 3.71
CA GLN A 72 -4.20 -15.12 3.15
C GLN A 72 -2.89 -15.45 3.88
N GLY A 73 -2.46 -14.64 4.86
CA GLY A 73 -1.19 -14.81 5.58
C GLY A 73 0.05 -14.35 4.79
N GLY A 74 -0.14 -13.52 3.76
CA GLY A 74 0.92 -12.98 2.91
C GLY A 74 1.67 -11.78 3.49
N LEU A 75 1.16 -11.21 4.59
CA LEU A 75 1.80 -10.13 5.35
C LEU A 75 2.06 -10.60 6.79
N PRO A 76 3.18 -10.18 7.42
CA PRO A 76 3.42 -10.45 8.84
C PRO A 76 2.36 -9.73 9.69
N SER A 77 1.75 -10.47 10.62
CA SER A 77 0.79 -9.94 11.61
C SER A 77 1.46 -9.09 12.67
#